data_AF-A0A2S7XMK1-F1
#
_entry.id   AF-A0A2S7XMK1-F1
#
_cell.length_a   1.000
_cell.length_b   1.000
_cell.length_c   1.000
_cell.angle_alpha   90.00
_cell.angle_beta   90.00
_cell.angle_gamma   90.00
#
_symmetry.space_group_name_H-M   'P 1'
#
loop_
_entity.id
_entity.type
_entity.pdbx_description
1 polymer ?
#
loop_
_entity_poly.entity_id
_entity_poly.type
_entity_poly.pdbx_seq_one_letter_code
_entity_poly.pdbx_strand_id
1 'polypeptide(L)'
;MMDNLFSIIIIATSIWVLIDAKKIGVKRGQISGMGNMGPWGWFFVCFFLWIIGLFFYLAKRPEFKRINTEARIVLKRKSKLSAIYWIGTVFFALFFMYFSYLMYQENTDDFSNLVRINPVPQAQQLVQQEKIVEADDYLSYFMDYQYVNQDLQVCSIVQ
;
A
#
# COMPACT_ATOMS: atom_id res chain seq x y z
N MET A 1 -1.75 9.82 11.54
CA MET A 1 -0.36 10.33 11.30
C MET A 1 0.22 9.80 9.98
N MET A 2 -0.07 8.54 9.61
CA MET A 2 0.33 7.93 8.34
C MET A 2 -0.17 8.68 7.09
N ASP A 3 -1.37 9.25 7.13
CA ASP A 3 -1.95 10.00 5.99
C ASP A 3 -1.18 11.27 5.63
N ASN A 4 -0.61 11.92 6.64
CA ASN A 4 0.21 13.13 6.46
C ASN A 4 1.53 12.79 5.77
N LEU A 5 2.13 11.65 6.12
CA LEU A 5 3.39 11.18 5.52
C LEU A 5 3.20 10.86 4.03
N PHE A 6 2.14 10.13 3.69
CA PHE A 6 1.82 9.79 2.30
C PHE A 6 1.61 11.05 1.44
N SER A 7 0.83 12.02 1.96
CA SER A 7 0.61 13.30 1.29
C SER A 7 1.91 14.09 1.07
N ILE A 8 2.81 14.12 2.07
CA ILE A 8 4.12 14.78 1.95
C ILE A 8 4.98 14.11 0.87
N ILE A 9 4.98 12.77 0.80
CA ILE A 9 5.74 12.02 -0.21
C ILE A 9 5.26 12.36 -1.62
N ILE A 10 3.94 12.41 -1.84
CA ILE A 10 3.36 12.77 -3.15
C ILE A 10 3.80 14.18 -3.56
N ILE A 11 3.70 15.15 -2.65
CA ILE A 11 4.10 16.54 -2.91
C ILE A 11 5.60 16.63 -3.20
N ALA A 12 6.44 16.02 -2.36
CA ALA A 12 7.89 16.06 -2.50
C ALA A 12 8.36 15.43 -3.81
N THR A 13 7.82 14.26 -4.17
CA THR A 13 8.16 13.58 -5.44
C THR A 13 7.66 14.34 -6.66
N SER A 14 6.49 14.97 -6.58
CA SER A 14 5.99 15.84 -7.66
C SER A 14 6.89 17.06 -7.88
N ILE A 15 7.29 17.74 -6.79
CA ILE A 15 8.26 18.86 -6.85
C ILE A 15 9.59 18.39 -7.43
N TRP A 16 10.06 17.21 -7.04
CA TRP A 16 11.28 16.62 -7.59
C TRP A 16 11.19 16.41 -9.10
N VAL A 17 10.06 15.88 -9.61
CA VAL A 17 9.80 15.74 -11.06
C VAL A 17 9.87 17.10 -11.76
N LEU A 18 9.33 18.17 -11.16
CA LEU A 18 9.41 19.51 -11.74
C LEU A 18 10.85 19.99 -11.88
N ILE A 19 11.67 19.80 -10.83
CA ILE A 19 13.08 20.19 -10.82
C ILE A 19 13.87 19.35 -11.83
N ASP A 20 13.66 18.03 -11.88
CA ASP A 20 14.32 17.14 -12.82
C ASP A 20 13.93 17.45 -14.27
N ALA A 21 12.65 17.71 -14.56
CA ALA A 21 12.17 18.10 -15.88
C ALA A 21 12.79 19.42 -16.36
N LYS A 22 12.87 20.43 -15.46
CA LYS A 22 13.57 21.69 -15.77
C LYS A 22 15.06 21.47 -16.01
N LYS A 23 15.72 20.63 -15.20
CA LYS A 23 17.15 20.33 -15.31
C LYS A 23 17.50 19.56 -16.58
N ILE A 24 16.64 18.65 -17.02
CA ILE A 24 16.78 17.94 -18.28
C ILE A 24 16.51 18.87 -19.47
N GLY A 25 15.76 19.95 -19.27
CA GLY A 25 15.39 20.91 -20.31
C GLY A 25 14.15 20.47 -21.08
N VAL A 26 13.19 19.83 -20.40
CA VAL A 26 11.92 19.43 -21.01
C VAL A 26 11.19 20.68 -21.52
N LYS A 27 10.75 20.65 -22.76
CA LYS A 27 9.99 21.69 -23.43
C LYS A 27 8.73 21.08 -24.03
N ARG A 28 7.68 21.90 -24.12
CA ARG A 28 6.48 21.52 -24.85
C ARG A 28 6.82 21.41 -26.34
N GLY A 29 6.32 20.37 -27.00
CA GLY A 29 6.56 20.07 -28.41
C GLY A 29 7.68 19.05 -28.67
N GLN A 30 8.35 18.51 -27.64
CA GLN A 30 9.55 17.69 -27.85
C GLN A 30 9.27 16.25 -28.26
N ILE A 31 8.22 15.64 -27.72
CA ILE A 31 7.86 14.25 -28.04
C ILE A 31 6.46 14.23 -28.63
N SER A 32 6.21 13.28 -29.54
CA SER A 32 4.87 13.07 -30.09
C SER A 32 4.00 12.28 -29.10
N GLY A 33 2.69 12.51 -29.14
CA GLY A 33 1.69 11.81 -28.32
C GLY A 33 1.38 12.47 -26.96
N MET A 34 0.77 11.69 -26.06
CA MET A 34 0.23 12.19 -24.78
C MET A 34 1.27 12.74 -23.81
N GLY A 35 2.55 12.38 -23.96
CA GLY A 35 3.65 12.91 -23.15
C GLY A 35 4.17 14.28 -23.58
N ASN A 36 3.53 14.92 -24.57
CA ASN A 36 3.96 16.20 -25.14
C ASN A 36 3.66 17.41 -24.23
N MET A 37 4.17 17.36 -23.00
CA MET A 37 3.88 18.31 -21.95
C MET A 37 5.16 19.00 -21.47
N GLY A 38 5.02 20.25 -21.07
CA GLY A 38 6.11 20.99 -20.42
C GLY A 38 6.39 20.51 -19.00
N PRO A 39 7.45 21.02 -18.33
CA PRO A 39 7.82 20.63 -16.97
C PRO A 39 6.67 20.75 -15.96
N TRP A 40 5.86 21.80 -16.09
CA TRP A 40 4.68 22.01 -15.25
C TRP A 40 3.55 21.00 -15.50
N GLY A 41 3.37 20.54 -16.75
CA GLY A 41 2.39 19.50 -17.04
C GLY A 41 2.78 18.18 -16.37
N TRP A 42 4.06 17.82 -16.41
CA TRP A 42 4.57 16.63 -15.72
C TRP A 42 4.43 16.71 -14.20
N PHE A 43 4.62 17.89 -13.61
CA PHE A 43 4.33 18.14 -12.19
C PHE A 43 2.88 17.84 -11.85
N PHE A 44 1.91 18.43 -12.56
CA PHE A 44 0.49 18.24 -12.24
C PHE A 44 0.03 16.81 -12.48
N VAL A 45 0.52 16.15 -13.53
CA VAL A 45 0.22 14.73 -13.77
C VAL A 45 0.77 13.87 -12.62
N CYS A 46 1.98 14.13 -12.12
CA CYS A 46 2.51 13.40 -10.97
C CYS A 46 1.86 13.79 -9.64
N PHE A 47 1.25 14.96 -9.54
CA PHE A 47 0.55 15.37 -8.33
C PHE A 47 -0.84 14.74 -8.23
N PHE A 48 -1.62 14.74 -9.32
CA PHE A 48 -2.99 14.21 -9.34
C PHE A 48 -3.07 12.71 -9.65
N LEU A 49 -2.14 12.19 -10.46
CA LEU A 49 -2.09 10.79 -10.88
C LEU A 49 -0.78 10.15 -10.45
N TRP A 50 -0.38 10.34 -9.19
CA TRP A 50 0.97 10.06 -8.68
C TRP A 50 1.60 8.76 -9.15
N ILE A 51 0.92 7.62 -8.97
CA ILE A 51 1.44 6.32 -9.39
C ILE A 51 1.67 6.30 -10.91
N ILE A 52 0.61 6.49 -11.69
CA ILE A 52 0.64 6.37 -13.15
C ILE A 52 1.56 7.43 -13.77
N GLY A 53 1.44 8.67 -13.31
CA GLY A 53 2.18 9.84 -13.77
C GLY A 53 3.67 9.73 -13.50
N LEU A 54 4.07 9.26 -12.31
CA LEU A 54 5.49 9.10 -11.96
C LEU A 54 6.15 8.01 -12.80
N PHE A 55 5.52 6.83 -12.92
CA PHE A 55 6.05 5.76 -13.76
C PHE A 55 6.11 6.18 -15.23
N PHE A 56 5.07 6.85 -15.73
CA PHE A 56 5.03 7.36 -17.10
C PHE A 56 6.10 8.42 -17.37
N TYR A 57 6.32 9.35 -16.42
CA TYR A 57 7.39 10.34 -16.49
C TYR A 57 8.76 9.66 -16.56
N LEU A 58 9.03 8.71 -15.65
CA LEU A 58 10.29 7.98 -15.63
C LEU A 58 10.53 7.18 -16.91
N ALA A 59 9.48 6.62 -17.52
CA ALA A 59 9.57 5.94 -18.80
C ALA A 59 9.88 6.89 -19.97
N LYS A 60 9.35 8.12 -19.96
CA LYS A 60 9.60 9.15 -20.99
C LYS A 60 10.87 9.97 -20.78
N ARG A 61 11.40 9.97 -19.55
CA ARG A 61 12.62 10.67 -19.17
C ARG A 61 13.84 10.37 -20.07
N PRO A 62 14.14 9.12 -20.48
CA PRO A 62 15.25 8.81 -21.38
C PRO A 62 15.06 9.45 -22.77
N GLU A 63 13.82 9.56 -23.23
CA GLU A 63 13.49 10.15 -24.53
C GLU A 63 13.76 11.66 -24.54
N PHE A 64 13.31 12.38 -23.50
CA PHE A 64 13.64 13.81 -23.31
C PHE A 64 15.14 14.03 -23.22
N LYS A 65 15.84 13.17 -22.48
CA LYS A 65 17.30 13.22 -22.41
C LYS A 65 17.92 12.97 -23.77
N ARG A 66 17.46 12.01 -24.56
CA ARG A 66 18.00 11.73 -25.90
C ARG A 66 17.86 12.96 -26.80
N ILE A 67 16.67 13.56 -26.88
CA ILE A 67 16.41 14.73 -27.74
C ILE A 67 17.25 15.94 -27.31
N ASN A 68 17.30 16.23 -26.01
CA ASN A 68 18.12 17.33 -25.50
C ASN A 68 19.62 17.01 -25.57
N THR A 69 19.99 15.73 -25.54
CA THR A 69 21.36 15.29 -25.76
C THR A 69 21.71 15.41 -27.24
N GLU A 70 20.86 15.05 -28.20
CA GLU A 70 21.09 15.26 -29.64
C GLU A 70 21.26 16.75 -29.97
N ALA A 71 20.41 17.61 -29.40
CA ALA A 71 20.59 19.06 -29.46
C ALA A 71 21.92 19.54 -28.83
N ARG A 72 22.42 18.82 -27.80
CA ARG A 72 23.73 19.07 -27.17
C ARG A 72 24.90 18.34 -27.83
N ILE A 73 24.70 17.29 -28.63
CA ILE A 73 25.77 16.52 -29.31
C ILE A 73 26.33 17.35 -30.47
N VAL A 74 25.50 18.22 -31.08
CA VAL A 74 25.99 19.33 -31.92
C VAL A 74 26.91 20.30 -31.12
N LEU A 75 26.85 20.30 -29.78
CA LEU A 75 27.53 21.23 -28.87
C LEU A 75 28.50 20.59 -27.83
N LYS A 76 29.08 19.40 -28.10
CA LYS A 76 30.30 18.84 -27.44
C LYS A 76 30.13 17.92 -26.20
N ARG A 77 30.69 16.69 -26.38
CA ARG A 77 31.46 15.78 -25.49
C ARG A 77 30.89 15.28 -24.12
N LYS A 78 30.62 13.96 -24.12
CA LYS A 78 30.56 12.90 -23.08
C LYS A 78 30.89 13.26 -21.63
N SER A 79 29.97 12.98 -20.69
CA SER A 79 30.28 12.70 -19.28
C SER A 79 29.59 11.41 -18.85
N LYS A 80 30.35 10.49 -18.24
CA LYS A 80 29.85 9.22 -17.70
C LYS A 80 29.04 9.52 -16.43
N LEU A 81 27.72 9.44 -16.52
CA LEU A 81 26.81 9.68 -15.39
C LEU A 81 25.94 8.44 -15.13
N SER A 82 26.57 7.32 -14.75
CA SER A 82 25.88 6.03 -14.49
C SER A 82 25.85 5.61 -13.02
N ALA A 83 26.69 6.15 -12.14
CA ALA A 83 26.79 5.66 -10.76
C ALA A 83 25.72 6.20 -9.79
N ILE A 84 25.28 7.45 -9.97
CA ILE A 84 24.29 8.11 -9.08
C ILE A 84 22.89 7.47 -9.18
N TYR A 85 22.57 6.85 -10.32
CA TYR A 85 21.28 6.19 -10.54
C TYR A 85 21.15 4.85 -9.81
N TRP A 86 22.25 4.14 -9.55
CA TRP A 86 22.22 2.91 -8.76
C TRP A 86 21.89 3.18 -7.29
N ILE A 87 22.40 4.28 -6.74
CA ILE A 87 22.09 4.71 -5.37
C ILE A 87 20.59 4.99 -5.21
N GLY A 88 19.98 5.76 -6.13
CA GLY A 88 18.55 6.05 -6.07
C GLY A 88 17.67 4.79 -6.13
N THR A 89 18.00 3.85 -7.01
CA THR A 89 17.27 2.57 -7.13
C THR A 89 17.42 1.71 -5.88
N VAL A 90 18.61 1.63 -5.29
CA VAL A 90 18.84 0.86 -4.06
C VAL A 90 18.06 1.46 -2.89
N PHE A 91 18.07 2.78 -2.73
CA PHE A 91 17.28 3.45 -1.69
C PHE A 91 15.77 3.23 -1.89
N PHE A 92 15.28 3.25 -3.13
CA PHE A 92 13.86 2.99 -3.42
C PHE A 92 13.46 1.53 -3.14
N ALA A 93 14.33 0.57 -3.48
CA ALA A 93 14.09 -0.85 -3.17
C ALA A 93 14.10 -1.13 -1.67
N LEU A 94 15.04 -0.52 -0.93
CA LEU A 94 15.09 -0.62 0.54
C LEU A 94 13.87 0.02 1.20
N PHE A 95 13.42 1.17 0.69
CA PHE A 95 12.19 1.81 1.16
C PHE A 95 10.95 0.94 0.89
N PHE A 96 10.85 0.33 -0.30
CA PHE A 96 9.74 -0.57 -0.64
C PHE A 96 9.73 -1.83 0.23
N MET A 97 10.92 -2.41 0.50
CA MET A 97 11.06 -3.56 1.41
C MET A 97 10.64 -3.21 2.84
N TYR A 98 11.07 -2.05 3.35
CA TYR A 98 10.69 -1.56 4.67
C TYR A 98 9.17 -1.30 4.77
N PHE A 99 8.58 -0.68 3.75
CA PHE A 99 7.13 -0.43 3.70
C PHE A 99 6.33 -1.73 3.65
N SER A 100 6.80 -2.72 2.89
CA SER A 100 6.17 -4.04 2.82
C SER A 100 6.26 -4.79 4.15
N TYR A 101 7.36 -4.65 4.90
CA TYR A 101 7.49 -5.16 6.26
C TYR A 101 6.51 -4.49 7.23
N LEU A 102 6.32 -3.17 7.14
CA LEU A 102 5.33 -2.47 7.96
C LEU A 102 3.90 -2.94 7.68
N MET A 103 3.54 -3.17 6.41
CA MET A 103 2.23 -3.73 6.05
C MET A 103 2.00 -5.17 6.53
N TYR A 104 3.07 -5.94 6.75
CA TYR A 104 2.99 -7.30 7.28
C TYR A 104 2.62 -7.32 8.78
N GLN A 105 3.03 -6.30 9.55
CA GLN A 105 2.78 -6.23 11.00
C GLN A 105 1.30 -5.95 11.35
N GLU A 106 0.58 -5.16 10.56
CA GLU A 106 -0.78 -4.72 10.92
C GLU A 106 -1.81 -5.87 11.00
N ASN A 107 -1.55 -7.03 10.38
CA ASN A 107 -2.48 -8.17 10.39
C ASN A 107 -2.34 -9.11 11.60
N THR A 108 -1.32 -8.96 12.45
CA THR A 108 -1.05 -9.94 13.53
C THR A 108 -1.54 -9.54 14.92
N ASP A 109 -2.00 -8.30 15.12
CA ASP A 109 -2.25 -7.78 16.47
C ASP A 109 -3.70 -7.92 16.96
N ASP A 110 -4.65 -8.30 16.09
CA ASP A 110 -6.08 -8.33 16.42
C ASP A 110 -6.63 -9.71 16.83
N PHE A 111 -5.76 -10.67 17.19
CA PHE A 111 -6.20 -11.92 17.85
C PHE A 111 -6.23 -11.79 19.38
N SER A 112 -5.58 -10.76 19.93
CA SER A 112 -5.47 -10.53 21.37
C SER A 112 -6.76 -9.98 22.01
N ASN A 113 -7.62 -9.34 21.21
CA ASN A 113 -8.94 -8.86 21.60
C ASN A 113 -10.09 -9.82 21.28
N LEU A 114 -9.79 -11.02 20.75
CA LEU A 114 -10.80 -12.05 20.51
C LEU A 114 -11.22 -12.65 21.86
N VAL A 115 -12.27 -12.05 22.43
CA VAL A 115 -12.94 -12.61 23.60
C VAL A 115 -13.53 -13.95 23.20
N ARG A 116 -13.09 -15.03 23.87
CA ARG A 116 -13.71 -16.34 23.71
C ARG A 116 -15.17 -16.22 24.15
N ILE A 117 -16.09 -16.48 23.24
CA ILE A 117 -17.51 -16.46 23.53
C ILE A 117 -17.81 -17.62 24.49
N ASN A 118 -18.43 -17.31 25.64
CA ASN A 118 -18.97 -18.33 26.52
C ASN A 118 -20.42 -18.63 26.10
N PRO A 119 -20.72 -19.82 25.54
CA PRO A 119 -22.07 -20.16 25.07
C PRO A 119 -23.05 -20.49 26.21
N VAL A 120 -22.56 -20.75 27.42
CA VAL A 120 -23.35 -21.26 28.56
C VAL A 120 -24.49 -20.31 28.98
N PRO A 121 -24.28 -18.99 29.14
CA PRO A 121 -25.35 -18.10 29.59
C PRO A 121 -26.53 -18.05 28.61
N GLN A 122 -26.27 -18.15 27.31
CA GLN A 122 -27.30 -18.12 26.28
C GLN A 122 -28.09 -19.44 26.23
N ALA A 123 -27.40 -20.58 26.37
CA ALA A 123 -28.06 -21.88 26.48
C ALA A 123 -28.98 -21.95 27.72
N GLN A 124 -28.53 -21.41 28.86
CA GLN A 124 -29.35 -21.34 30.08
C GLN A 124 -30.62 -20.48 29.91
N GLN A 125 -30.53 -19.37 29.16
CA GLN A 125 -31.70 -18.54 28.86
C GLN A 125 -32.73 -19.26 28.00
N LEU A 126 -32.27 -20.06 27.03
CA LEU A 126 -33.16 -20.87 26.18
C LEU A 126 -33.86 -21.97 27.00
N VAL A 127 -33.13 -22.59 27.94
CA VAL A 127 -33.70 -23.57 28.87
C VAL A 127 -34.75 -22.94 29.79
N GLN A 128 -34.50 -21.73 30.30
CA GLN A 128 -35.46 -20.97 31.11
C GLN A 128 -36.73 -20.58 30.33
N GLN A 129 -36.64 -20.50 29.01
CA GLN A 129 -37.77 -20.23 28.12
C GLN A 129 -38.51 -21.51 27.69
N GLU A 130 -38.22 -22.66 28.31
CA GLU A 130 -38.73 -23.99 27.95
C GLU A 130 -38.38 -24.44 26.51
N LYS A 131 -37.41 -23.77 25.86
CA LYS A 131 -36.94 -24.07 24.50
C LYS A 131 -35.73 -25.02 24.53
N ILE A 132 -35.95 -26.22 25.06
CA ILE A 132 -34.86 -27.18 25.32
C ILE A 132 -34.18 -27.64 24.02
N VAL A 133 -34.94 -27.91 22.97
CA VAL A 133 -34.40 -28.36 21.66
C VAL A 133 -33.51 -27.28 21.03
N GLU A 134 -33.90 -26.01 21.16
CA GLU A 134 -33.14 -24.90 20.59
C GLU A 134 -31.87 -24.59 21.41
N ALA A 135 -31.90 -24.87 22.70
CA ALA A 135 -30.72 -24.81 23.56
C ALA A 135 -29.69 -25.89 23.19
N ASP A 136 -30.14 -27.11 22.92
CA ASP A 136 -29.31 -28.25 22.51
C ASP A 136 -28.68 -28.00 21.12
N ASP A 137 -29.48 -27.60 20.13
CA ASP A 137 -29.00 -27.25 18.79
C ASP A 137 -27.96 -26.12 18.82
N TYR A 138 -28.22 -25.08 19.62
CA TYR A 138 -27.28 -23.97 19.80
C TYR A 138 -25.97 -24.44 20.44
N LEU A 139 -26.05 -25.26 21.49
CA LEU A 139 -24.87 -25.71 22.23
C LEU A 139 -24.04 -26.71 21.44
N SER A 140 -24.68 -27.56 20.64
CA SER A 140 -24.02 -28.54 19.75
C SER A 140 -23.06 -27.87 18.77
N TYR A 141 -23.36 -26.66 18.29
CA TYR A 141 -22.44 -25.90 17.42
C TYR A 141 -21.11 -25.59 18.12
N PHE A 142 -21.12 -25.42 19.45
CA PHE A 142 -19.95 -25.07 20.23
C PHE A 142 -19.20 -26.28 20.82
N MET A 143 -19.77 -27.49 20.75
CA MET A 143 -19.17 -28.70 21.33
C MET A 143 -17.89 -29.16 20.62
N ASP A 144 -17.71 -28.79 19.35
CA ASP A 144 -16.50 -29.08 18.59
C ASP A 144 -15.27 -28.29 19.09
N TYR A 145 -15.48 -27.23 19.88
CA TYR A 145 -14.40 -26.45 20.45
C TYR A 145 -13.90 -27.04 21.77
N GLN A 146 -12.60 -27.34 21.84
CA GLN A 146 -11.99 -27.98 23.03
C GLN A 146 -12.18 -27.21 24.34
N TYR A 147 -12.32 -25.88 24.30
CA TYR A 147 -12.51 -25.07 25.51
C TYR A 147 -13.94 -25.14 26.07
N VAL A 148 -14.92 -25.57 25.27
CA VAL A 148 -16.33 -25.71 25.66
C VAL A 148 -16.57 -27.11 26.24
N ASN A 149 -16.00 -28.14 25.61
CA ASN A 149 -16.10 -29.54 26.06
C ASN A 149 -15.41 -29.79 27.43
N GLN A 150 -14.50 -28.91 27.84
CA GLN A 150 -13.83 -29.01 29.15
C GLN A 150 -14.61 -28.33 30.29
N ASP A 151 -15.68 -27.59 29.99
CA ASP A 151 -16.47 -26.89 31.00
C ASP A 151 -17.54 -27.82 31.60
N LEU A 152 -17.44 -28.05 32.91
CA LEU A 152 -18.38 -28.88 33.68
C LEU A 152 -19.83 -28.38 33.61
N GLN A 153 -20.04 -27.08 33.37
CA GLN A 153 -21.39 -26.51 33.24
C GLN A 153 -22.07 -26.88 31.93
N VAL A 154 -21.31 -27.05 30.84
CA VAL A 154 -21.83 -27.44 29.52
C VAL A 154 -22.38 -28.87 29.57
N CYS A 155 -21.66 -29.80 30.21
CA CYS A 155 -22.10 -31.18 30.36
C CYS A 155 -23.42 -31.31 31.14
N SER A 156 -23.72 -30.38 32.05
CA SER A 156 -24.96 -30.41 32.84
C SER A 156 -26.22 -29.96 32.08
N ILE A 157 -26.05 -29.28 30.94
CA ILE A 157 -27.16 -28.73 30.14
C ILE A 157 -27.57 -29.71 29.01
N VAL A 158 -26.62 -30.52 28.54
CA VAL A 158 -26.80 -31.48 27.43
C VAL A 158 -27.34 -32.85 27.91
N GLN A 159 -27.43 -33.07 29.23
CA GLN A 159 -27.92 -34.32 29.85
C GLN A 159 -29.41 -34.28 30.17
#